data_AF-A0A3Q3LQE1-F1
#
_entry.id   AF-A0A3Q3LQE1-F1
#
_cell.length_a   1.000
_cell.length_b   1.000
_cell.length_c   1.000
_cell.angle_alpha   90.00
_cell.angle_beta   90.00
_cell.angle_gamma   90.00
#
_symmetry.space_group_name_H-M   'P 1'
#
loop_
_entity.id
_entity.type
_entity.pdbx_description
1 polymer ?
#
loop_
_entity_poly.entity_id
_entity_poly.type
_entity_poly.pdbx_seq_one_letter_code
_entity_poly.pdbx_strand_id
1 'polypeptide(L)'
;MAFSGKYELESQENYEKFLETIGLLNAKTDHKVVTEVVQDGNNFIWTQTIPNWTWSNKFTVGQECELTTMTGSKFETLVTMEGGKISLQFPQYQFTAELIEDKLVMNCVTPGEKGVTFKRVSKRI
;
A
#
# COMPACT_ATOMS: atom_id res chain seq x y z
N MET A 1 15.83 3.84 10.35
CA MET A 1 14.81 3.00 9.69
C MET A 1 14.80 3.33 8.21
N ALA A 2 14.77 2.32 7.33
CA ALA A 2 14.81 2.54 5.88
C ALA A 2 13.50 3.16 5.37
N PHE A 3 12.36 2.68 5.86
CA PHE A 3 11.05 3.11 5.36
C PHE A 3 10.56 4.44 5.94
N SER A 4 11.10 4.90 7.07
CA SER A 4 10.55 6.07 7.76
C SER A 4 10.71 7.37 6.95
N GLY A 5 9.60 7.96 6.53
CA GLY A 5 9.59 9.17 5.71
C GLY A 5 8.21 9.49 5.14
N LYS A 6 8.10 10.68 4.55
CA LYS A 6 6.94 11.08 3.73
C LYS A 6 7.28 10.83 2.27
N TYR A 7 6.32 10.27 1.54
CA TYR A 7 6.43 9.95 0.13
C TYR A 7 5.25 10.55 -0.61
N GLU A 8 5.49 11.29 -1.67
CA GLU A 8 4.46 11.78 -2.58
C GLU A 8 4.35 10.84 -3.78
N LEU A 9 3.13 10.48 -4.17
CA LEU A 9 2.85 9.76 -5.41
C LEU A 9 3.56 10.43 -6.59
N GLU A 10 4.49 9.71 -7.22
CA GLU A 10 5.22 10.16 -8.40
C GLU A 10 4.56 9.59 -9.67
N SER A 11 4.34 8.27 -9.70
CA SER A 11 3.78 7.55 -10.84
C SER A 11 2.96 6.35 -10.40
N GLN A 12 1.96 5.98 -11.20
CA GLN A 12 1.20 4.75 -11.01
C GLN A 12 0.86 4.11 -12.36
N GLU A 13 0.94 2.79 -12.41
CA GLU A 13 0.75 1.97 -13.60
C GLU A 13 -0.35 0.93 -13.34
N ASN A 14 -1.19 0.65 -14.34
CA ASN A 14 -2.29 -0.32 -14.28
C ASN A 14 -3.34 -0.05 -13.18
N TYR A 15 -3.42 1.17 -12.65
CA TYR A 15 -4.37 1.55 -11.59
C TYR A 15 -5.82 1.30 -12.00
N GLU A 16 -6.21 1.72 -13.20
CA GLU A 16 -7.59 1.57 -13.68
C GLU A 16 -8.00 0.10 -13.85
N LYS A 17 -7.14 -0.71 -14.49
CA LYS A 17 -7.38 -2.15 -14.66
C LYS A 17 -7.45 -2.89 -13.32
N PHE A 18 -6.62 -2.50 -12.36
CA PHE A 18 -6.61 -3.10 -11.03
C PHE A 18 -7.90 -2.76 -10.28
N LEU A 19 -8.30 -1.48 -10.28
CA LEU A 19 -9.56 -1.04 -9.67
C LEU A 19 -10.78 -1.70 -10.32
N GLU A 20 -10.77 -1.88 -11.64
CA GLU A 20 -11.81 -2.60 -12.38
C GLU A 20 -11.89 -4.06 -11.95
N THR A 21 -10.73 -4.72 -11.82
CA THR A 21 -10.66 -6.14 -11.43
C THR A 21 -11.18 -6.38 -10.01
N ILE A 22 -10.88 -5.48 -9.07
CA ILE A 22 -11.35 -5.59 -7.67
C ILE A 22 -12.72 -4.91 -7.44
N GLY A 23 -13.33 -4.34 -8.49
CA GLY A 23 -14.63 -3.66 -8.38
C GLY A 23 -14.61 -2.33 -7.61
N LEU A 24 -13.44 -1.70 -7.44
CA LEU A 24 -13.24 -0.43 -6.73
C LEU A 24 -13.05 0.76 -7.68
N LEU A 25 -13.61 0.74 -8.89
CA LEU A 25 -13.56 1.85 -9.84
C LEU A 25 -14.04 3.18 -9.24
N ASN A 26 -15.06 3.16 -8.36
CA ASN A 26 -15.55 4.35 -7.66
C ASN A 26 -14.55 4.95 -6.67
N ALA A 27 -13.54 4.19 -6.28
CA ALA A 27 -12.47 4.61 -5.39
C ALA A 27 -11.28 5.21 -6.15
N LYS A 28 -11.36 5.34 -7.49
CA LYS A 28 -10.33 5.95 -8.32
C LYS A 28 -10.01 7.35 -7.83
N THR A 29 -8.81 7.51 -7.29
CA THR A 29 -8.28 8.80 -6.87
C THR A 29 -7.22 9.22 -7.88
N ASP A 30 -7.53 10.26 -8.65
CA ASP A 30 -6.59 10.89 -9.59
C ASP A 30 -5.63 11.87 -8.88
N HIS A 31 -5.88 12.13 -7.59
CA HIS A 31 -5.08 13.05 -6.79
C HIS A 31 -3.79 12.42 -6.27
N LYS A 32 -2.80 13.29 -6.04
CA LYS A 32 -1.54 12.93 -5.37
C LYS A 32 -1.82 12.36 -3.98
N VAL A 33 -1.45 11.10 -3.79
CA VAL A 33 -1.49 10.44 -2.49
C VAL A 33 -0.16 10.71 -1.79
N VAL A 34 -0.20 11.31 -0.61
CA VAL A 34 0.97 11.43 0.27
C VAL A 34 0.93 10.27 1.24
N THR A 35 1.97 9.45 1.23
CA THR A 35 2.14 8.29 2.10
C THR A 35 3.23 8.60 3.10
N GLU A 36 2.90 8.66 4.37
CA GLU A 36 3.86 8.73 5.46
C GLU A 36 4.01 7.35 6.09
N VAL A 37 5.24 6.87 6.18
CA VAL A 37 5.57 5.61 6.84
C VAL A 37 6.41 5.95 8.06
N VAL A 38 6.03 5.40 9.22
CA VAL A 38 6.82 5.44 10.45
C VAL A 38 7.10 4.00 10.84
N GLN A 39 8.34 3.58 10.68
CA GLN A 39 8.82 2.28 11.14
C GLN A 39 9.40 2.45 12.55
N ASP A 40 8.96 1.61 13.48
CA ASP A 40 9.44 1.46 14.86
C ASP A 40 9.78 -0.01 15.13
N GLY A 41 11.02 -0.41 14.82
CA GLY A 41 11.42 -1.82 14.83
C GLY A 41 10.60 -2.66 13.85
N ASN A 42 9.70 -3.48 14.39
CA ASN A 42 8.75 -4.33 13.65
C ASN A 42 7.37 -3.69 13.49
N ASN A 43 7.08 -2.60 14.18
CA ASN A 43 5.81 -1.89 14.09
C ASN A 43 5.90 -0.83 12.99
N PHE A 44 4.87 -0.74 12.16
CA PHE A 44 4.79 0.19 11.05
C PHE A 44 3.48 0.96 11.16
N ILE A 45 3.59 2.27 11.04
CA ILE A 45 2.45 3.18 10.92
C ILE A 45 2.48 3.74 9.51
N TRP A 46 1.46 3.38 8.73
CA TRP A 46 1.30 3.76 7.35
C TRP A 46 0.13 4.71 7.22
N THR A 47 0.43 5.99 7.11
CA THR A 47 -0.57 7.05 6.95
C THR A 47 -0.66 7.46 5.49
N GLN A 48 -1.82 7.31 4.88
CA GLN A 48 -2.09 7.84 3.55
C GLN A 48 -3.00 9.06 3.66
N THR A 49 -2.56 10.14 3.02
CA THR A 49 -3.24 11.43 2.96
C THR A 49 -3.58 11.70 1.52
N ILE A 50 -4.87 11.90 1.24
CA ILE A 50 -5.39 12.42 -0.03
C ILE A 50 -6.09 13.75 0.27
N PRO A 51 -6.32 14.63 -0.74
CA PRO A 51 -6.85 15.97 -0.49
C PRO A 51 -8.14 16.02 0.34
N ASN A 52 -8.97 14.98 0.26
CA ASN A 52 -10.29 14.93 0.91
C ASN A 52 -10.37 13.91 2.06
N TRP A 53 -9.32 13.12 2.31
CA TRP A 53 -9.38 12.02 3.28
C TRP A 53 -7.98 11.64 3.78
N THR A 54 -7.86 11.25 5.05
CA THR A 54 -6.60 10.76 5.61
C THR A 54 -6.89 9.55 6.46
N TRP A 55 -6.10 8.49 6.27
CA TRP A 55 -6.24 7.27 7.04
C TRP A 55 -4.87 6.72 7.44
N SER A 56 -4.81 6.15 8.63
CA SER A 56 -3.59 5.58 9.20
C SER A 56 -3.80 4.11 9.52
N ASN A 57 -2.92 3.27 9.00
CA ASN A 57 -2.87 1.84 9.23
C ASN A 57 -1.69 1.51 10.12
N LYS A 58 -1.92 0.75 11.19
CA LYS A 58 -0.85 0.32 12.09
C LYS A 58 -0.75 -1.20 12.00
N PHE A 59 0.44 -1.69 11.69
CA PHE A 59 0.67 -3.12 11.56
C PHE A 59 2.05 -3.51 12.05
N THR A 60 2.15 -4.70 12.61
CA THR A 60 3.38 -5.30 13.11
C THR A 60 3.79 -6.43 12.18
N VAL A 61 5.01 -6.36 11.68
CA VAL A 61 5.59 -7.43 10.86
C VAL A 61 5.72 -8.71 11.69
N GLY A 62 5.25 -9.82 11.13
CA GLY A 62 5.23 -11.14 11.76
C GLY A 62 4.00 -11.41 12.63
N GLN A 63 3.03 -10.51 12.68
CA GLN A 63 1.79 -10.68 13.43
C GLN A 63 0.56 -10.31 12.59
N GLU A 64 -0.59 -10.91 12.93
CA GLU A 64 -1.87 -10.53 12.35
C GLU A 64 -2.27 -9.16 12.87
N CYS A 65 -2.63 -8.25 11.96
CA CYS A 65 -2.98 -6.87 12.28
C CYS A 65 -4.24 -6.46 11.53
N GLU A 66 -5.08 -5.68 12.20
CA GLU A 66 -6.26 -5.08 11.58
C GLU A 66 -5.85 -3.87 10.73
N LEU A 67 -6.10 -3.96 9.43
CA LEU A 67 -5.90 -2.88 8.47
C LEU A 67 -7.24 -2.34 7.99
N THR A 68 -7.28 -1.04 7.77
CA THR A 68 -8.43 -0.32 7.21
C THR A 68 -8.13 0.05 5.76
N THR A 69 -9.01 -0.38 4.85
CA THR A 69 -8.97 0.02 3.44
C THR A 69 -9.46 1.45 3.27
N MET A 70 -9.21 2.04 2.09
CA MET A 70 -9.72 3.36 1.72
C MET A 70 -11.27 3.44 1.73
N THR A 71 -11.97 2.30 1.65
CA THR A 71 -13.43 2.23 1.76
C THR A 71 -13.94 2.24 3.20
N GLY A 72 -13.05 2.31 4.20
CA GLY A 72 -13.39 2.22 5.62
C GLY A 72 -13.60 0.80 6.12
N SER A 73 -13.39 -0.21 5.27
CA SER A 73 -13.52 -1.62 5.65
C SER A 73 -12.27 -2.08 6.40
N LYS A 74 -12.47 -2.70 7.56
CA LYS A 74 -11.42 -3.29 8.37
C LYS A 74 -11.29 -4.78 8.05
N PHE A 75 -10.06 -5.26 7.96
CA PHE A 75 -9.76 -6.67 7.75
C PHE A 75 -8.46 -7.04 8.47
N GLU A 76 -8.36 -8.28 8.93
CA GLU A 76 -7.15 -8.80 9.55
C GLU A 76 -6.26 -9.46 8.49
N THR A 77 -4.97 -9.16 8.52
CA THR A 77 -3.99 -9.81 7.64
C THR A 77 -2.63 -9.94 8.34
N LEU A 78 -1.86 -10.93 7.92
CA LEU A 78 -0.49 -11.13 8.36
C LEU A 78 0.45 -10.30 7.48
N VAL A 79 1.22 -9.41 8.11
CA VAL A 79 2.27 -8.67 7.41
C VAL A 79 3.58 -9.43 7.52
N THR A 80 4.20 -9.76 6.39
CA THR A 80 5.54 -10.35 6.35
C THR A 80 6.54 -9.34 5.79
N MET A 81 7.80 -9.48 6.19
CA MET A 81 8.88 -8.65 5.65
C MET A 81 10.09 -9.53 5.35
N GLU A 82 10.51 -9.54 4.09
CA GLU A 82 11.68 -10.29 3.63
C GLU A 82 12.63 -9.36 2.89
N GLY A 83 13.90 -9.32 3.30
CA GLY A 83 14.93 -8.56 2.59
C GLY A 83 14.67 -7.05 2.47
N GLY A 84 13.89 -6.46 3.38
CA GLY A 84 13.49 -5.05 3.27
C GLY A 84 12.25 -4.82 2.42
N LYS A 85 11.51 -5.87 2.04
CA LYS A 85 10.23 -5.79 1.31
C LYS A 85 9.09 -6.27 2.19
N ILE A 86 8.12 -5.40 2.42
CA ILE A 86 6.88 -5.70 3.12
C ILE A 86 5.95 -6.43 2.15
N SER A 87 5.33 -7.53 2.58
CA SER A 87 4.33 -8.26 1.82
C SER A 87 3.10 -8.49 2.69
N LEU A 88 1.93 -8.26 2.12
CA LEU A 88 0.63 -8.43 2.74
C LEU A 88 -0.27 -9.20 1.79
N GLN A 89 -0.89 -10.25 2.29
CA GLN A 89 -1.81 -11.05 1.49
C GLN A 89 -3.24 -10.67 1.83
N PHE A 90 -3.90 -9.95 0.91
CA PHE A 90 -5.33 -9.72 1.01
C PHE A 90 -6.07 -10.88 0.33
N PRO A 91 -7.31 -11.19 0.75
CA PRO A 91 -8.14 -12.17 0.04
C PRO A 91 -8.42 -11.76 -1.42
N GLN A 92 -8.40 -10.45 -1.72
CA GLN A 92 -8.66 -9.92 -3.07
C GLN A 92 -7.39 -9.66 -3.90
N TYR A 93 -6.21 -9.47 -3.28
CA TYR A 93 -4.95 -9.17 -3.96
C TYR A 93 -3.73 -9.36 -3.05
N GLN A 94 -2.57 -9.63 -3.62
CA GLN A 94 -1.32 -9.57 -2.89
C GLN A 94 -0.74 -8.16 -2.98
N PHE A 95 -0.53 -7.52 -1.84
CA PHE A 95 0.14 -6.24 -1.74
C PHE A 95 1.60 -6.45 -1.34
N THR A 96 2.51 -5.70 -1.96
CA THR A 96 3.91 -5.67 -1.58
C THR A 96 4.43 -4.24 -1.62
N ALA A 97 5.32 -3.88 -0.71
CA ALA A 97 5.97 -2.59 -0.68
C ALA A 97 7.46 -2.74 -0.41
N GLU A 98 8.28 -2.06 -1.19
CA GLU A 98 9.72 -2.05 -1.07
C GLU A 98 10.26 -0.64 -1.26
N LEU A 99 11.39 -0.35 -0.63
CA LEU A 99 12.09 0.91 -0.80
C LEU A 99 13.25 0.72 -1.77
N ILE A 100 13.19 1.38 -2.93
CA ILE A 100 14.22 1.33 -3.97
C ILE A 100 14.74 2.75 -4.18
N GLU A 101 16.02 3.00 -3.92
CA GLU A 101 16.67 4.30 -4.18
C GLU A 101 15.90 5.52 -3.61
N ASP A 102 15.50 5.44 -2.33
CA ASP A 102 14.65 6.44 -1.65
C ASP A 102 13.23 6.61 -2.24
N LYS A 103 12.79 5.71 -3.11
CA LYS A 103 11.41 5.65 -3.62
C LYS A 103 10.67 4.48 -3.02
N LEU A 104 9.46 4.76 -2.53
CA LEU A 104 8.54 3.75 -2.04
C LEU A 104 7.78 3.15 -3.22
N VAL A 105 8.11 1.91 -3.55
CA VAL A 105 7.49 1.15 -4.63
C VAL A 105 6.49 0.16 -4.03
N MET A 106 5.21 0.39 -4.31
CA MET A 106 4.09 -0.45 -3.88
C MET A 106 3.58 -1.22 -5.10
N ASN A 107 3.44 -2.54 -5.00
CA ASN A 107 2.85 -3.38 -6.04
C ASN A 107 1.66 -4.14 -5.47
N CYS A 108 0.52 -4.10 -6.16
CA CYS A 108 -0.64 -4.94 -5.88
C CYS A 108 -0.88 -5.89 -7.05
N VAL A 109 -0.98 -7.18 -6.77
CA VAL A 109 -1.22 -8.22 -7.78
C VAL A 109 -2.53 -8.91 -7.46
N THR A 110 -3.50 -8.88 -8.36
CA THR A 110 -4.74 -9.64 -8.17
C THR A 110 -4.55 -11.11 -8.53
N PRO A 111 -5.07 -12.08 -7.74
CA PRO A 111 -5.11 -13.48 -8.12
C PRO A 111 -6.11 -13.72 -9.26
N GLY A 112 -5.76 -14.61 -10.21
CA GLY A 112 -6.61 -15.02 -11.33
C GLY A 112 -5.87 -15.10 -12.68
N GLU A 113 -6.47 -15.72 -13.69
CA GLU A 113 -5.89 -15.87 -15.04
C GLU A 113 -5.64 -14.53 -15.76
N LYS A 114 -6.34 -13.46 -15.32
CA LYS A 114 -6.12 -12.06 -15.74
C LYS A 114 -5.53 -11.22 -14.61
N GLY A 115 -4.57 -11.78 -13.86
CA GLY A 115 -3.92 -11.06 -12.76
C GLY A 115 -3.37 -9.72 -13.22
N VAL A 116 -3.88 -8.63 -12.64
CA VAL A 116 -3.42 -7.27 -12.92
C VAL A 116 -2.41 -6.89 -11.85
N THR A 117 -1.23 -6.47 -12.30
CA THR A 117 -0.20 -5.89 -11.44
C THR A 117 -0.29 -4.38 -11.49
N PHE A 118 -0.86 -3.81 -10.44
CA PHE A 118 -0.78 -2.38 -10.16
C PHE A 118 0.57 -2.06 -9.53
N LYS A 119 1.26 -1.06 -10.06
CA LYS A 119 2.51 -0.55 -9.50
C LYS A 119 2.35 0.92 -9.20
N ARG A 120 2.78 1.33 -8.02
CA ARG A 120 2.79 2.72 -7.57
C ARG A 120 4.18 3.06 -7.06
N VAL A 121 4.74 4.13 -7.58
CA VAL A 121 6.04 4.66 -7.18
C VAL A 121 5.79 6.00 -6.51
N SER A 122 6.24 6.13 -5.27
CA SER A 122 6.15 7.36 -4.50
C SER A 122 7.56 7.83 -4.17
N LYS A 123 7.87 9.08 -4.48
CA LYS A 123 9.17 9.69 -4.19
C LYS A 123 9.16 10.29 -2.79
N ARG A 124 10.27 10.17 -2.07
CA ARG A 124 10.41 10.84 -0.76
C ARG A 124 10.36 12.36 -0.94
N ILE A 125 9.65 13.05 -0.02
CA ILE A 125 9.55 14.52 0.05
C ILE A 125 10.04 15.06 1.39
#